data_AF-A0A379ANW9-F1
#
_entry.id   AF-A0A379ANW9-F1
#
_cell.length_a   1.000
_cell.length_b   1.000
_cell.length_c   1.000
_cell.angle_alpha   90.00
_cell.angle_beta   90.00
_cell.angle_gamma   90.00
#
_symmetry.space_group_name_H-M   'P 1'
#
loop_
_entity.id
_entity.type
_entity.pdbx_description
1 polymer ?
#
loop_
_entity_poly.entity_id
_entity_poly.type
_entity_poly.pdbx_seq_one_letter_code
_entity_poly.pdbx_strand_id
1 'polypeptide(L)' 'MAKVILSGNAQQDLRDIIANIIEYTGYENSGIKLADDIFNKIDVIAYIPEGAGRLRAFHHCAFDR' A
#
# COMPACT_ATOMS: atom_id res chain seq x y z
N MET A 1 14.81 -1.50 11.85
CA MET A 1 13.48 -1.47 11.21
C MET A 1 12.72 -0.26 11.72
N ALA A 2 12.25 0.59 10.83
CA ALA A 2 11.35 1.68 11.18
C ALA A 2 9.98 1.12 11.59
N LYS A 3 9.29 1.81 12.51
CA LYS A 3 7.91 1.47 12.87
C LYS A 3 6.98 1.89 11.73
N VAL A 4 6.33 0.92 11.08
CA VAL A 4 5.29 1.18 10.07
C VAL A 4 3.94 1.32 10.77
N ILE A 5 3.21 2.39 10.43
CA ILE A 5 1.84 2.60 10.88
C ILE A 5 1.00 2.92 9.64
N LEU A 6 0.01 2.08 9.34
CA LEU A 6 -0.94 2.32 8.26
C LEU A 6 -2.13 3.13 8.78
N SER A 7 -2.48 4.21 8.06
CA SER A 7 -3.68 4.99 8.35
C SER A 7 -4.96 4.16 8.11
N GLY A 8 -6.07 4.57 8.72
CA GLY A 8 -7.37 3.89 8.49
C GLY A 8 -7.77 3.88 7.01
N ASN A 9 -7.51 4.98 6.30
CA ASN A 9 -7.77 5.09 4.85
C ASN A 9 -6.91 4.10 4.07
N ALA A 10 -5.60 4.04 4.35
CA ALA A 10 -4.71 3.10 3.67
C ALA A 10 -5.14 1.64 3.90
N GLN A 11 -5.65 1.31 5.09
CA GLN A 11 -6.19 -0.03 5.35
C GLN A 11 -7.47 -0.32 4.55
N GLN A 12 -8.33 0.69 4.34
CA GLN A 12 -9.51 0.56 3.48
C GLN A 12 -9.10 0.39 2.02
N ASP A 13 -8.16 1.20 1.54
CA ASP A 13 -7.65 1.12 0.17
C ASP A 13 -7.09 -0.28 -0.12
N LEU A 14 -6.34 -0.86 0.82
CA LEU A 14 -5.83 -2.24 0.68
C LEU A 14 -6.97 -3.26 0.56
N ARG A 15 -8.02 -3.15 1.38
CA ARG A 15 -9.19 -4.04 1.30
C ARG A 15 -9.88 -3.93 -0.06
N ASP A 16 -10.07 -2.71 -0.54
CA ASP A 16 -10.78 -2.46 -1.80
C ASP A 16 -9.97 -2.97 -3.00
N ILE A 17 -8.64 -2.78 -3.00
CA ILE A 17 -7.74 -3.31 -4.04
C ILE A 17 -7.80 -4.84 -4.08
N ILE A 18 -7.72 -5.50 -2.91
CA ILE A 18 -7.75 -6.96 -2.82
C ILE A 18 -9.11 -7.49 -3.31
N ALA A 19 -10.22 -6.89 -2.86
CA ALA A 19 -11.56 -7.27 -3.28
C ALA A 19 -11.74 -7.16 -4.81
N ASN A 20 -11.32 -6.04 -5.40
CA ASN A 20 -11.39 -5.83 -6.84
C ASN A 20 -10.60 -6.88 -7.64
N ILE A 21 -9.45 -7.31 -7.14
CA ILE A 21 -8.62 -8.32 -7.84
C ILE A 21 -9.25 -9.71 -7.75
N ILE A 22 -9.85 -10.05 -6.62
CA ILE A 22 -10.59 -11.30 -6.47
C ILE A 22 -11.79 -11.30 -7.41
N GLU A 23 -12.53 -10.19 -7.49
CA GLU A 23 -13.67 -10.05 -8.39
C GLU A 23 -13.25 -10.14 -9.86
N TYR A 24 -12.20 -9.42 -10.25
CA TYR A 24 -11.73 -9.40 -11.64
C TYR A 24 -11.16 -10.75 -12.10
N THR A 25 -10.39 -11.42 -11.24
CA THR A 25 -9.74 -12.69 -11.60
C THR A 25 -10.62 -13.92 -11.35
N GLY A 26 -11.62 -13.80 -10.48
CA GLY A 26 -12.44 -14.92 -10.01
C GLY A 26 -11.72 -15.87 -9.04
N TYR A 27 -10.50 -15.54 -8.62
CA TYR A 27 -9.67 -16.38 -7.76
C TYR A 27 -9.25 -15.64 -6.49
N GLU A 28 -9.67 -16.14 -5.33
CA GLU A 28 -9.27 -15.63 -4.01
C GLU A 28 -7.74 -15.63 -3.83
N ASN A 29 -7.09 -16.66 -4.38
CA ASN A 29 -5.64 -16.83 -4.30
C ASN A 29 -4.85 -15.70 -4.98
N SER A 30 -5.45 -15.01 -5.97
CA SER A 30 -4.86 -13.82 -6.58
C SER A 30 -4.82 -12.64 -5.60
N GLY A 31 -5.88 -12.47 -4.81
CA GLY A 31 -5.97 -11.44 -3.78
C GLY A 31 -4.95 -11.67 -2.65
N ILE A 32 -4.81 -12.93 -2.21
CA ILE A 32 -3.81 -13.31 -1.19
C ILE A 32 -2.40 -12.99 -1.66
N LYS A 33 -2.03 -13.43 -2.88
CA LYS A 33 -0.70 -13.17 -3.45
C LYS A 33 -0.40 -11.68 -3.55
N LEU A 34 -1.37 -10.88 -3.98
CA LEU A 34 -1.19 -9.43 -4.07
C LEU A 34 -1.00 -8.79 -2.68
N ALA A 35 -1.78 -9.22 -1.68
CA ALA A 35 -1.63 -8.74 -0.32
C ALA A 35 -0.21 -9.02 0.21
N ASP A 36 0.27 -10.26 0.04
CA ASP A 36 1.62 -10.67 0.44
C ASP A 36 2.68 -9.83 -0.26
N ASP A 37 2.56 -9.62 -1.57
CA ASP A 37 3.49 -8.80 -2.35
C ASP A 37 3.53 -7.35 -1.86
N ILE A 38 2.39 -6.76 -1.51
CA ILE A 38 2.32 -5.40 -0.96
C ILE A 38 3.00 -5.33 0.40
N PHE A 39 2.69 -6.25 1.32
CA PHE A 39 3.29 -6.25 2.66
C PHE A 39 4.80 -6.48 2.60
N ASN A 40 5.27 -7.38 1.72
CA ASN A 40 6.69 -7.57 1.47
C ASN A 40 7.39 -6.28 1.00
N LYS A 41 6.72 -5.47 0.17
CA LYS A 41 7.27 -4.16 -0.25
C LYS A 41 7.28 -3.14 0.90
N ILE A 42 6.25 -3.13 1.74
CA ILE A 42 6.20 -2.27 2.93
C ILE A 42 7.36 -2.61 3.88
N ASP A 43 7.68 -3.89 4.07
CA ASP A 43 8.80 -4.32 4.90
C ASP A 43 10.15 -3.86 4.35
N VAL A 44 10.33 -3.90 3.03
CA VAL A 44 11.53 -3.34 2.39
C VAL A 44 11.66 -1.84 2.65
N ILE A 45 10.54 -1.09 2.58
CA ILE A 45 10.52 0.34 2.91
C ILE A 45 10.84 0.55 4.40
N ALA A 46 10.32 -0.28 5.29
CA ALA A 46 10.62 -0.21 6.73
C ALA A 46 12.10 -0.49 7.02
N TYR A 47 12.76 -1.28 6.18
CA TYR A 47 14.18 -1.57 6.28
C TYR A 47 15.06 -0.44 5.72
N ILE A 48 14.69 0.15 4.59
CA ILE A 48 15.47 1.22 3.91
C ILE A 48 14.55 2.40 3.53
N PRO A 49 14.08 3.20 4.50
CA PRO A 49 13.05 4.21 4.25
C PRO A 49 13.49 5.31 3.27
N GLU A 50 14.75 5.74 3.33
CA GLU A 50 15.30 6.79 2.45
C GLU A 50 15.75 6.26 1.08
N GLY A 51 15.90 4.94 0.92
CA GLY A 51 16.42 4.31 -0.29
C GLY A 51 15.39 3.53 -1.11
N ALA A 52 14.29 3.07 -0.48
CA ALA A 52 13.27 2.26 -1.14
C ALA A 52 12.26 3.09 -1.95
N GLY A 53 12.15 4.40 -1.68
CA GLY A 53 11.18 5.30 -2.31
C GLY A 53 11.81 6.57 -2.86
N ARG A 54 11.12 7.21 -3.80
CA ARG A 54 11.45 8.56 -4.26
C ARG A 54 10.48 9.54 -3.63
N LEU A 55 11.00 10.62 -3.03
CA LEU A 55 10.17 11.73 -2.60
C LEU A 55 9.42 12.29 -3.81
N ARG A 56 8.08 12.28 -3.76
CA ARG A 56 7.27 12.88 -4.82
C ARG A 56 7.00 14.34 -4.43
N ALA A 57 7.34 15.27 -5.31
CA ALA A 57 6.98 16.67 -5.12
C ALA A 57 5.44 16.76 -5.05
N PHE A 58 4.92 17.33 -3.97
CA PHE A 58 3.49 17.53 -3.74
C PHE A 58 2.89 18.37 -4.89
N HIS A 59 2.16 17.74 -5.81
CA HIS A 59 1.08 18.40 -6.52
C HIS A 59 -0.22 17.95 -5.85
N HIS A 60 -0.97 18.91 -5.31
CA HIS A 60 -2.26 18.74 -4.61
C HIS A 60 -2.22 18.20 -3.17
N CYS A 61 -1.67 18.99 -2.25
CA CYS A 61 -2.36 19.26 -0.99
C CYS A 61 -2.71 20.76 -0.94
N ALA A 62 -3.77 21.15 -1.66
CA ALA A 62 -4.48 22.38 -1.35
C ALA A 62 -5.36 22.09 -0.12
N PHE A 63 -4.74 22.09 1.05
CA PHE A 63 -5.43 22.29 2.31
C PHE A 63 -5.27 23.78 2.61
N ASP A 64 -6.02 24.61 1.89
CA ASP A 64 -6.29 25.98 2.30
C ASP A 64 -7.73 26.03 2.80
N ARG A 65 -7.93 26.79 3.87
CA ARG A 65 -9.10 26.76 4.75
C ARG A 65 -10.42 27.09 4.06
#